data_AF-A0A2C1CPV9-F1
#
_entry.id   AF-A0A2C1CPV9-F1
#
_cell.length_a   1.000
_cell.length_b   1.000
_cell.length_c   1.000
_cell.angle_alpha   90.00
_cell.angle_beta   90.00
_cell.angle_gamma   90.00
#
_symmetry.space_group_name_H-M   'P 1'
#
loop_
_entity.id
_entity.type
_entity.pdbx_description
1 polymer ?
#
loop_
_entity_poly.entity_id
_entity_poly.type
_entity_poly.pdbx_seq_one_letter_code
_entity_poly.pdbx_strand_id
1 'polypeptide(L)' 'MEKENLFKWKHYQPELILLTVRWYLRYNLSFRNLVEMMEERGVSIAHTTIKRWVGPELDKRVRRHLKSTNDPWRVDET' A
#
# COMPACT_ATOMS: atom_id res chain seq x y z
N MET A 1 -13.32 23.99 4.20
CA MET A 1 -12.85 22.59 4.32
C MET A 1 -11.35 22.60 4.14
N GLU A 2 -10.61 22.63 5.26
CA GLU A 2 -9.16 22.42 5.19
C GLU A 2 -8.92 21.06 4.53
N LYS A 3 -8.19 21.03 3.43
CA LYS A 3 -7.66 19.78 2.89
C LYS A 3 -6.73 19.24 3.96
N GLU A 4 -7.17 18.24 4.73
CA GLU A 4 -6.23 17.43 5.52
C GLU A 4 -5.09 17.04 4.59
N ASN A 5 -3.88 17.52 4.90
CA ASN A 5 -2.69 17.17 4.13
C ASN A 5 -2.36 15.72 4.48
N LEU A 6 -3.08 14.77 3.87
CA LEU A 6 -2.92 13.32 4.05
C LEU A 6 -1.48 12.86 3.77
N PHE A 7 -0.73 13.69 3.04
CA PHE A 7 0.66 13.47 2.63
C PHE A 7 1.65 14.44 3.28
N LYS A 8 1.24 15.19 4.31
CA LYS A 8 2.16 16.03 5.10
C LYS A 8 3.29 15.12 5.61
N TRP A 9 4.55 15.49 5.36
CA TRP A 9 5.76 14.73 5.72
C TRP A 9 6.09 13.50 4.84
N LYS A 10 5.47 13.36 3.65
CA LYS A 10 5.95 12.39 2.66
C LYS A 10 7.03 13.01 1.78
N HIS A 11 8.11 12.27 1.55
CA HIS A 11 9.22 12.66 0.67
C HIS A 11 8.81 12.72 -0.81
N TYR A 12 7.68 12.11 -1.17
CA TYR A 12 7.20 12.01 -2.55
C TYR A 12 5.98 12.90 -2.77
N GLN A 13 5.83 13.40 -3.98
CA GLN A 13 4.67 14.20 -4.37
C GLN A 13 3.38 13.40 -4.13
N PRO A 14 2.34 14.01 -3.55
CA PRO A 14 1.04 13.37 -3.30
C PRO A 14 0.44 12.70 -4.53
N GLU A 15 0.58 13.35 -5.69
CA GLU A 15 0.07 12.87 -6.98
C GLU A 15 0.72 11.56 -7.39
N LEU A 16 2.04 11.44 -7.17
CA LEU A 16 2.78 10.22 -7.48
C LEU A 16 2.31 9.06 -6.60
N ILE A 17 2.18 9.29 -5.29
CA ILE A 17 1.69 8.28 -4.35
C ILE A 17 0.31 7.78 -4.77
N LEU A 18 -0.61 8.72 -5.04
CA LEU A 18 -1.97 8.39 -5.49
C LEU A 18 -2.00 7.64 -6.82
N LEU A 19 -1.13 7.98 -7.76
CA LEU A 19 -1.01 7.29 -9.04
C LEU A 19 -0.58 5.83 -8.84
N THR A 20 0.50 5.58 -8.08
CA THR A 20 0.97 4.22 -7.77
C THR A 20 -0.12 3.38 -7.10
N VAL A 21 -0.79 3.93 -6.08
CA VAL A 21 -1.84 3.21 -5.35
C VAL A 21 -3.04 2.92 -6.27
N ARG A 22 -3.42 3.89 -7.11
CA ARG A 22 -4.52 3.70 -8.07
C ARG A 22 -4.20 2.58 -9.07
N TRP A 23 -2.99 2.54 -9.59
CA TRP A 23 -2.59 1.48 -10.53
C TRP A 23 -2.52 0.11 -9.87
N TYR A 24 -2.00 0.02 -8.65
CA TYR A 24 -1.99 -1.21 -7.87
C TYR A 24 -3.40 -1.76 -7.65
N LEU A 25 -4.37 -0.89 -7.32
CA LEU A 25 -5.73 -1.32 -7.01
C LEU A 25 -6.58 -1.59 -8.28
N ARG A 26 -6.28 -0.91 -9.39
CA ARG A 26 -7.05 -1.03 -10.63
C ARG A 26 -6.57 -2.18 -11.51
N TYR A 27 -5.27 -2.43 -11.54
CA TYR A 27 -4.64 -3.41 -12.41
C TYR A 27 -3.97 -4.49 -11.59
N ASN A 28 -3.90 -5.72 -12.12
CA ASN A 28 -3.21 -6.84 -11.46
C ASN A 28 -1.68 -6.72 -11.60
N LEU A 29 -1.12 -5.61 -11.10
CA LEU A 29 0.30 -5.30 -11.18
C LEU A 29 1.03 -5.73 -9.91
N SER A 30 2.20 -6.33 -10.08
CA SER A 30 3.09 -6.60 -8.95
C SER A 30 3.75 -5.29 -8.47
N PHE A 31 4.25 -5.27 -7.23
CA PHE A 31 5.06 -4.16 -6.75
C PHE A 31 6.32 -3.93 -7.59
N ARG A 32 6.87 -4.98 -8.20
CA ARG A 32 8.04 -4.87 -9.09
C ARG A 32 7.70 -4.14 -10.38
N ASN A 33 6.56 -4.48 -10.99
CA ASN A 33 6.08 -3.80 -12.19
C ASN A 33 5.85 -2.30 -11.92
N LEU A 34 5.31 -1.96 -10.74
CA LEU A 34 5.14 -0.55 -10.36
C LEU A 34 6.46 0.18 -10.16
N VAL A 35 7.51 -0.49 -9.64
CA VAL A 35 8.84 0.10 -9.55
C VAL A 35 9.41 0.36 -10.94
N GLU A 36 9.36 -0.63 -11.84
CA GLU A 36 9.84 -0.49 -13.21
C GLU A 36 9.12 0.64 -13.95
N MET A 37 7.79 0.73 -13.84
CA MET A 37 7.01 1.83 -14.44
C MET A 37 7.36 3.21 -13.86
N MET A 38 7.80 3.28 -12.61
CA MET A 38 8.23 4.53 -11.98
C MET A 38 9.68 4.88 -12.40
N GLU A 39 10.54 3.89 -12.55
CA GLU A 39 11.90 4.05 -13.09
C GLU A 39 11.87 4.54 -14.53
N GLU A 40 11.00 4.00 -15.39
CA GLU A 40 10.76 4.50 -16.76
C GLU A 40 10.32 5.96 -16.79
N ARG A 41 9.67 6.44 -15.73
CA ARG A 41 9.25 7.84 -15.54
C ARG A 41 10.33 8.71 -14.88
N GLY A 42 11.52 8.17 -14.64
CA GLY A 42 12.64 8.86 -14.00
C GLY A 42 12.56 8.93 -12.47
N VAL A 43 11.69 8.14 -11.83
CA VAL A 43 11.51 8.14 -10.38
C VAL A 43 11.92 6.80 -9.79
N SER A 44 13.12 6.77 -9.18
CA SER A 44 13.64 5.60 -8.48
C SER A 44 12.92 5.42 -7.13
N ILE A 45 12.10 4.37 -7.01
CA ILE A 45 11.33 4.06 -5.80
C ILE A 45 11.56 2.61 -5.40
N ALA A 46 11.83 2.36 -4.12
CA ALA A 46 11.90 0.98 -3.63
C ALA A 46 10.49 0.37 -3.51
N HIS A 47 10.36 -0.91 -3.86
CA HIS A 47 9.10 -1.65 -3.72
C HIS A 47 8.53 -1.65 -2.28
N THR A 48 9.40 -1.55 -1.27
CA THR A 48 9.04 -1.44 0.15
C THR A 48 8.31 -0.12 0.46
N THR A 49 8.67 0.97 -0.23
CA THR A 49 8.01 2.26 -0.12
C THR A 49 6.56 2.16 -0.62
N ILE A 50 6.35 1.50 -1.75
CA ILE A 50 5.01 1.28 -2.33
C ILE A 50 4.17 0.39 -1.40
N LYS A 51 4.75 -0.71 -0.88
CA LYS A 51 4.09 -1.55 0.13
C LYS A 51 3.65 -0.74 1.36
N ARG A 52 4.46 0.22 1.82
CA ARG A 52 4.13 1.06 2.98
C ARG A 52 3.01 2.07 2.72
N TRP A 53 2.80 2.48 1.47
CA TRP A 53 1.66 3.32 1.09
C TRP A 53 0.35 2.52 0.99
N VAL A 54 0.43 1.34 0.40
CA VAL A 54 -0.74 0.49 0.10
C VAL A 54 -1.22 -0.29 1.33
N GLY A 55 -0.29 -0.79 2.15
CA GLY A 55 -0.56 -1.72 3.25
C GLY A 55 -1.59 -1.23 4.27
N PRO A 56 -1.40 -0.08 4.94
CA PRO A 56 -2.28 0.36 6.03
C PRO A 56 -3.73 0.61 5.58
N GLU A 57 -3.92 1.18 4.39
CA GLU A 57 -5.24 1.53 3.88
C GLU A 57 -5.99 0.28 3.40
N LEU A 58 -5.30 -0.66 2.75
CA LEU A 58 -5.89 -1.96 2.42
C LEU A 58 -6.24 -2.74 3.68
N ASP A 59 -5.32 -2.86 4.61
CA ASP A 59 -5.53 -3.57 5.87
C ASP A 59 -6.72 -2.99 6.64
N LYS A 60 -6.85 -1.65 6.74
CA LYS A 60 -8.01 -1.01 7.37
C LYS A 60 -9.34 -1.32 6.67
N ARG A 61 -9.36 -1.39 5.33
CA ARG A 61 -10.58 -1.72 4.56
C ARG A 61 -10.89 -3.22 4.62
N VAL A 62 -9.87 -4.05 4.53
CA VAL A 62 -9.96 -5.51 4.50
C VAL A 62 -10.35 -6.06 5.87
N ARG A 63 -9.81 -5.50 6.97
CA ARG A 63 -10.20 -5.87 8.34
C ARG A 63 -11.69 -5.76 8.63
N ARG A 64 -12.42 -4.85 7.99
CA ARG A 64 -13.89 -4.74 8.15
C ARG A 64 -14.64 -5.93 7.57
N HIS A 65 -14.04 -6.63 6.62
CA HIS A 65 -14.62 -7.76 5.92
C HIS A 65 -14.05 -9.10 6.42
N LEU A 66 -12.92 -9.09 7.12
CA LEU A 66 -12.46 -10.28 7.83
C LEU A 66 -13.31 -10.52 9.08
N LYS A 67 -13.72 -11.78 9.26
CA LYS A 67 -14.23 -12.24 10.56
C LYS A 67 -13.09 -12.15 11.55
N SER A 68 -13.38 -11.65 12.76
CA SER A 68 -12.47 -11.79 13.89
C SER A 68 -12.21 -13.27 14.09
N THR A 69 -10.99 -13.72 13.83
CA THR A 69 -10.58 -15.08 14.20
C THR A 69 -10.52 -15.10 15.71
N ASN A 70 -11.53 -15.70 16.35
CA ASN A 70 -11.40 -16.07 17.75
C ASN A 70 -10.33 -17.16 17.85
N ASP A 71 -9.47 -16.93 18.83
CA ASP A 71 -8.38 -17.76 19.32
C ASP A 71 -7.08 -17.82 18.50
N PRO A 72 -5.93 -17.47 19.14
CA PRO A 72 -4.64 -17.91 18.65
C PRO A 72 -4.57 -19.43 18.83
N TRP A 73 -4.70 -20.17 17.74
CA TRP A 73 -4.44 -21.59 17.69
C TRP A 73 -2.98 -21.84 18.10
N ARG A 74 -2.74 -22.19 19.37
CA ARG A 74 -1.52 -22.87 19.79
C ARG A 74 -1.70 -24.33 19.41
N VAL A 75 -1.06 -24.72 18.31
CA VAL A 75 -0.79 -26.13 18.03
C VAL A 75 0.37 -26.52 18.94
N ASP A 76 0.06 -27.00 20.14
CA ASP A 76 1.05 -27.74 20.94
C ASP A 76 1.20 -29.11 20.29
N GLU A 77 2.32 -29.30 19.58
CA GLU A 77 2.71 -30.59 19.02
C GLU A 77 3.10 -31.54 20.16
N THR A 78 2.49 -32.73 20.18
CA THR A 78 2.96 -33.91 20.94
C THR A 78 3.66 -34.87 19.98
#